data_AF-A0A1Y1M775-F1
#
_entry.id   AF-A0A1Y1M775-F1
#
_cell.length_a   1.000
_cell.length_b   1.000
_cell.length_c   1.000
_cell.angle_alpha   90.00
_cell.angle_beta   90.00
_cell.angle_gamma   90.00
#
_symmetry.space_group_name_H-M   'P 1'
#
loop_
_entity.id
_entity.type
_entity.pdbx_description
1 polymer ?
#
loop_
_entity_poly.entity_id
_entity_poly.type
_entity_poly.pdbx_seq_one_letter_code
_entity_poly.pdbx_strand_id
1 'polypeptide(L)'
;MTFASAFLLVFFARTVYGSCPGDCPHTKLAFLYESFKCEPKCSNESNCPVEYKCVDLAANSNVCYFNGNFYKPDETAQSSLTWEQCMGCSCGLQEVGHPGTFNCYYADCIMFNVTEGCRLDEKLGECCYTSQVCPPFQTCTIAKQRFLEGQKFIHPTEKCTKCYCGKGEGGAGVVNCERQYCLDLLFFQYEIMRKCAPLYQETDVCCPSGWICPEDNITFEEEHNTGPAPYCTFGTKLLSKGQKFRSSGKWGNLSCECVLPPYASCKKI
;
A
#
# COMPACT_ATOMS: atom_id res chain seq x y z
N MET A 1 19.35 -52.22 -16.54
CA MET A 1 18.47 -51.46 -15.63
C MET A 1 18.77 -49.99 -15.79
N THR A 2 17.94 -49.27 -16.56
CA THR A 2 18.07 -47.84 -16.81
C THR A 2 16.81 -47.17 -16.27
N PHE A 3 16.94 -46.44 -15.17
CA PHE A 3 15.84 -45.64 -14.60
C PHE A 3 15.76 -44.32 -15.37
N ALA A 4 14.66 -44.11 -16.09
CA ALA A 4 14.33 -42.83 -16.68
C ALA A 4 13.63 -41.96 -15.62
N SER A 5 14.34 -40.95 -15.10
CA SER A 5 13.76 -39.92 -14.23
C SER A 5 12.94 -38.95 -15.07
N ALA A 6 11.62 -38.92 -14.85
CA ALA A 6 10.73 -37.92 -15.40
C ALA A 6 10.85 -36.62 -14.57
N PHE A 7 11.41 -35.57 -15.18
CA PHE A 7 11.37 -34.22 -14.62
C PHE A 7 9.97 -33.63 -14.82
N LEU A 8 9.22 -33.50 -13.73
CA LEU A 8 7.97 -32.74 -13.66
C LEU A 8 8.31 -31.24 -13.70
N LEU A 9 8.11 -30.62 -14.87
CA LEU A 9 8.13 -29.16 -15.01
C LEU A 9 6.87 -28.58 -14.38
N VAL A 10 7.00 -28.07 -13.15
CA VAL A 10 5.97 -27.27 -12.50
C VAL A 10 5.99 -25.87 -13.13
N PHE A 11 5.06 -25.61 -14.04
CA PHE A 11 4.78 -24.27 -14.53
C PHE A 11 4.14 -23.46 -13.39
N PHE A 12 4.91 -22.58 -12.76
CA PHE A 12 4.35 -21.51 -11.93
C PHE A 12 3.62 -20.54 -12.88
N ALA A 13 2.31 -20.66 -12.98
CA ALA A 13 1.49 -19.63 -13.59
C ALA A 13 1.66 -18.36 -12.75
N ARG A 14 2.43 -17.39 -13.24
CA ARG A 14 2.41 -16.03 -12.71
C ARG A 14 0.99 -15.51 -12.91
N THR A 15 0.23 -15.37 -11.84
CA THR A 15 -1.02 -14.60 -11.85
C THR A 15 -0.68 -13.19 -12.30
N VAL A 16 -1.02 -12.87 -13.55
CA VAL A 16 -0.99 -11.50 -14.05
C VAL A 16 -2.14 -10.78 -13.37
N TYR A 17 -1.83 -9.91 -12.41
CA TYR A 17 -2.82 -9.01 -11.83
C TYR A 17 -3.45 -8.20 -12.99
N GLY A 18 -4.76 -8.30 -13.13
CA GLY A 18 -5.48 -7.61 -14.21
C GLY A 18 -5.28 -6.10 -14.13
N SER A 19 -5.07 -5.45 -15.27
CA SER A 19 -5.05 -3.99 -15.40
C SER A 19 -6.13 -3.56 -16.37
N CYS A 20 -6.85 -2.48 -16.07
CA CYS A 20 -7.79 -1.92 -17.01
C CYS A 20 -7.06 -1.14 -18.12
N PRO A 21 -7.48 -1.24 -19.39
CA PRO A 21 -6.73 -0.68 -20.51
C PRO A 21 -6.94 0.83 -20.74
N GLY A 22 -7.88 1.46 -20.03
CA GLY A 22 -8.13 2.90 -20.14
C GLY A 22 -7.09 3.77 -19.42
N ASP A 23 -6.92 5.00 -19.89
CA ASP A 23 -6.18 6.05 -19.16
C ASP A 23 -7.12 6.69 -18.12
N CYS A 24 -7.03 6.20 -16.89
CA CYS A 24 -7.99 6.49 -15.83
C CYS A 24 -7.37 7.42 -14.79
N PRO A 25 -8.15 8.36 -14.22
CA PRO A 25 -7.68 9.16 -13.10
C PRO A 25 -7.23 8.24 -11.96
N HIS A 26 -5.96 8.32 -11.57
CA HIS A 26 -5.45 7.61 -10.39
C HIS A 26 -6.07 8.22 -9.14
N THR A 27 -7.10 7.56 -8.62
CA THR A 27 -7.71 7.92 -7.34
C THR A 27 -6.93 7.30 -6.19
N LYS A 28 -7.01 7.90 -4.99
CA LYS A 28 -6.36 7.35 -3.79
C LYS A 28 -6.89 5.98 -3.41
N LEU A 29 -8.18 5.73 -3.63
CA LEU A 29 -8.79 4.42 -3.43
C LEU A 29 -8.23 3.39 -4.40
N ALA A 30 -8.12 3.72 -5.69
CA ALA A 30 -7.49 2.83 -6.67
C ALA A 30 -6.04 2.49 -6.27
N PHE A 31 -5.27 3.48 -5.85
CA PHE A 31 -3.91 3.29 -5.35
C PHE A 31 -3.83 2.36 -4.12
N LEU A 32 -4.77 2.51 -3.18
CA LEU A 32 -4.89 1.61 -2.02
C LEU A 32 -5.21 0.18 -2.45
N TYR A 33 -6.16 -0.02 -3.36
CA TYR A 33 -6.53 -1.34 -3.86
C TYR A 33 -5.39 -2.03 -4.62
N GLU A 34 -4.66 -1.28 -5.44
CA GLU A 34 -3.45 -1.76 -6.12
C GLU A 34 -2.36 -2.17 -5.12
N SER A 35 -2.19 -1.41 -4.03
CA SER A 35 -1.28 -1.75 -2.93
C SER A 35 -1.68 -3.07 -2.25
N PHE A 36 -2.99 -3.34 -2.15
CA PHE A 36 -3.52 -4.58 -1.59
C PHE A 36 -3.54 -5.75 -2.57
N LYS A 37 -3.11 -5.52 -3.82
CA LYS A 37 -3.17 -6.48 -4.92
C LYS A 37 -4.60 -6.94 -5.24
N CYS A 38 -5.58 -6.04 -5.07
CA CYS A 38 -6.94 -6.28 -5.51
C CYS A 38 -7.03 -6.26 -7.04
N GLU A 39 -7.91 -7.07 -7.59
CA GLU A 39 -8.13 -7.15 -9.03
C GLU A 39 -9.18 -6.13 -9.47
N PRO A 40 -8.90 -5.24 -10.43
CA PRO A 40 -9.89 -4.31 -10.95
C PRO A 40 -10.89 -5.04 -11.85
N LYS A 41 -12.15 -4.61 -11.80
CA LYS A 41 -13.15 -4.90 -12.82
C LYS A 41 -13.45 -3.64 -13.60
N CYS A 42 -13.24 -3.71 -14.90
CA CYS A 42 -13.32 -2.56 -15.79
C CYS A 42 -14.74 -2.40 -16.34
N SER A 43 -15.15 -1.14 -16.55
CA SER A 43 -16.31 -0.84 -17.39
C SER A 43 -15.98 -1.10 -18.86
N ASN A 44 -16.93 -1.63 -19.61
CA ASN A 44 -16.82 -1.78 -21.06
C ASN A 44 -16.81 -0.42 -21.79
N GLU A 45 -17.34 0.64 -21.17
CA GLU A 45 -17.48 1.96 -21.82
C GLU A 45 -16.21 2.80 -21.65
N SER A 46 -15.76 2.99 -20.41
CA SER A 46 -14.59 3.83 -20.11
C SER A 46 -13.28 3.06 -20.10
N ASN A 47 -13.33 1.72 -20.11
CA ASN A 47 -12.18 0.87 -19.80
C ASN A 47 -11.50 1.24 -18.48
N CYS A 48 -12.23 1.86 -17.55
CA CYS A 48 -11.73 2.21 -16.22
C CYS A 48 -12.29 1.29 -15.14
N PRO A 49 -11.56 1.09 -14.03
CA PRO A 49 -12.05 0.34 -12.90
C PRO A 49 -13.34 0.94 -12.36
N VAL A 50 -14.38 0.11 -12.23
CA VAL A 50 -15.65 0.50 -11.59
C VAL A 50 -15.86 -0.19 -10.23
N GLU A 51 -15.17 -1.29 -9.99
CA GLU A 51 -15.05 -1.97 -8.70
C GLU A 51 -13.71 -2.71 -8.63
N TYR A 52 -13.29 -3.05 -7.41
CA TYR A 52 -12.15 -3.93 -7.18
C TYR A 52 -12.58 -5.16 -6.39
N LYS A 53 -12.00 -6.31 -6.73
CA LYS A 53 -12.12 -7.55 -5.99
C LYS A 53 -10.88 -7.74 -5.13
N CYS A 54 -11.03 -7.52 -3.84
CA CYS A 54 -9.98 -7.74 -2.85
C CYS A 54 -10.09 -9.12 -2.21
N VAL A 55 -8.98 -9.61 -1.64
CA VAL A 55 -8.97 -10.82 -0.80
C VAL A 55 -9.95 -10.65 0.37
N ASP A 56 -10.71 -11.70 0.65
CA ASP A 56 -11.56 -11.73 1.84
C ASP A 56 -10.75 -12.12 3.07
N LEU A 57 -10.32 -11.12 3.83
CA LEU A 57 -9.56 -11.32 5.06
C LEU A 57 -10.38 -12.00 6.17
N ALA A 58 -11.71 -11.85 6.18
CA ALA A 58 -12.56 -12.45 7.21
C ALA A 58 -12.60 -13.98 7.07
N ALA A 59 -12.60 -14.49 5.84
CA ALA A 59 -12.51 -15.92 5.55
C ALA A 59 -11.11 -16.51 5.87
N ASN A 60 -10.10 -15.65 6.08
CA ASN A 60 -8.71 -16.03 6.29
C ASN A 60 -8.17 -15.50 7.64
N SER A 61 -8.98 -15.58 8.69
CA SER A 61 -8.66 -14.99 9.99
C SER A 61 -7.43 -15.59 10.69
N ASN A 62 -6.97 -16.78 10.31
CA ASN A 62 -5.81 -17.43 10.94
C ASN A 62 -4.48 -17.16 10.24
N VAL A 63 -4.42 -16.19 9.33
CA VAL A 63 -3.20 -15.81 8.59
C VAL A 63 -3.14 -14.30 8.43
N CYS A 64 -1.94 -13.77 8.27
CA CYS A 64 -1.74 -12.38 7.90
C CYS A 64 -1.66 -12.27 6.37
N TYR A 65 -2.07 -11.13 5.80
CA TYR A 65 -2.01 -10.92 4.36
C TYR A 65 -1.31 -9.60 4.07
N PHE A 66 -0.25 -9.67 3.26
CA PHE A 66 0.49 -8.48 2.86
C PHE A 66 1.11 -8.64 1.48
N ASN A 67 0.96 -7.60 0.65
CA ASN A 67 1.50 -7.51 -0.70
C ASN A 67 1.26 -8.78 -1.55
N GLY A 68 0.04 -9.31 -1.54
CA GLY A 68 -0.33 -10.50 -2.33
C GLY A 68 0.00 -11.84 -1.70
N ASN A 69 0.61 -11.88 -0.51
CA ASN A 69 1.05 -13.12 0.13
C ASN A 69 0.32 -13.34 1.46
N PHE A 70 -0.01 -14.61 1.73
CA PHE A 70 -0.47 -15.05 3.04
C PHE A 70 0.71 -15.53 3.87
N TYR A 71 0.71 -15.16 5.14
CA TYR A 71 1.74 -15.49 6.10
C TYR A 71 1.10 -16.28 7.24
N LYS A 72 1.68 -17.44 7.53
CA LYS A 72 1.30 -18.24 8.70
C LYS A 72 1.80 -17.58 9.98
N PRO A 73 1.29 -17.99 11.14
CA PRO A 73 1.82 -17.53 12.42
C PRO A 73 3.34 -17.69 12.47
N ASP A 74 4.01 -16.69 13.03
CA ASP A 74 5.46 -16.54 13.17
C ASP A 74 6.24 -16.36 11.85
N GLU A 75 5.60 -16.42 10.68
CA GLU A 75 6.27 -16.11 9.42
C GLU A 75 6.56 -14.61 9.32
N THR A 76 7.76 -14.26 8.86
CA THR A 76 8.20 -12.88 8.69
C THR A 76 7.82 -12.37 7.30
N ALA A 77 7.26 -11.16 7.24
CA ALA A 77 7.05 -10.44 5.99
C ALA A 77 8.39 -10.27 5.25
N GLN A 78 8.36 -10.33 3.92
CA GLN A 78 9.58 -10.19 3.12
C GLN A 78 10.27 -8.86 3.44
N SER A 79 11.53 -8.92 3.87
CA SER A 79 12.28 -7.76 4.36
C SER A 79 12.37 -6.65 3.32
N SER A 80 12.52 -6.97 2.04
CA SER A 80 12.56 -5.97 0.95
C SER A 80 11.31 -5.08 0.90
N LEU A 81 10.17 -5.53 1.43
CA LEU A 81 8.91 -4.79 1.45
C LEU A 81 8.68 -4.00 2.75
N THR A 82 9.47 -4.25 3.79
CA THR A 82 9.30 -3.60 5.10
C THR A 82 10.53 -2.78 5.50
N TRP A 83 11.70 -3.08 4.91
CA TRP A 83 12.95 -2.36 5.14
C TRP A 83 12.93 -0.93 4.63
N GLU A 84 12.11 -0.59 3.63
CA GLU A 84 11.91 0.82 3.26
C GLU A 84 11.49 1.70 4.43
N GLN A 85 10.74 1.13 5.37
CA GLN A 85 10.30 1.81 6.59
C GLN A 85 11.05 1.33 7.83
N CYS A 86 12.18 0.65 7.64
CA CYS A 86 12.99 0.13 8.73
C CYS A 86 12.24 -0.76 9.71
N MET A 87 11.37 -1.65 9.21
CA MET A 87 10.61 -2.55 10.08
C MET A 87 10.80 -4.00 9.72
N GLY A 88 10.94 -4.85 10.73
CA GLY A 88 10.71 -6.28 10.64
C GLY A 88 9.30 -6.57 11.11
N CYS A 89 8.52 -7.32 10.33
CA CYS A 89 7.14 -7.65 10.68
C CYS A 89 6.97 -9.16 10.68
N SER A 90 6.44 -9.72 11.76
CA SER A 90 6.09 -11.14 11.86
C SER A 90 4.59 -11.29 12.02
N CYS A 91 4.01 -12.33 11.41
CA CYS A 91 2.60 -12.59 11.53
C CYS A 91 2.29 -13.13 12.93
N GLY A 92 1.50 -12.40 13.71
CA GLY A 92 0.97 -12.86 14.98
C GLY A 92 -0.48 -13.28 14.85
N LEU A 93 -0.89 -14.27 15.65
CA LEU A 93 -2.29 -14.50 15.91
C LEU A 93 -2.73 -13.70 17.12
N GLN A 94 -3.87 -13.04 16.98
CA GLN A 94 -4.62 -12.52 18.11
C GLN A 94 -5.54 -13.61 18.68
N GLU A 95 -6.40 -13.24 19.63
CA GLU A 95 -7.41 -14.11 20.19
C GLU A 95 -8.34 -14.70 19.12
N VAL A 96 -8.95 -15.85 19.45
CA VAL A 96 -9.91 -16.55 18.58
C VAL A 96 -10.99 -15.58 18.08
N GLY A 97 -11.14 -15.48 16.75
CA GLY A 97 -12.13 -14.59 16.10
C GLY A 97 -11.56 -13.27 15.55
N HIS A 98 -10.28 -13.00 15.78
CA HIS A 98 -9.56 -11.87 15.17
C HIS A 98 -8.72 -12.36 13.97
N PRO A 99 -8.47 -11.52 12.95
CA PRO A 99 -7.54 -11.85 11.90
C PRO A 99 -6.11 -11.91 12.46
N GLY A 100 -5.23 -12.65 11.79
CA GLY A 100 -3.81 -12.52 11.99
C GLY A 100 -3.41 -11.06 11.75
N THR A 101 -2.55 -10.53 12.62
CA THR A 101 -2.03 -9.17 12.52
C THR A 101 -0.52 -9.19 12.56
N PHE A 102 0.13 -8.30 11.81
CA PHE A 102 1.58 -8.20 11.87
C PHE A 102 2.02 -7.52 13.18
N ASN A 103 2.95 -8.16 13.87
CA ASN A 103 3.74 -7.56 14.92
C ASN A 103 5.01 -7.00 14.28
N CYS A 104 5.03 -5.67 14.12
CA CYS A 104 6.16 -4.96 13.53
C CYS A 104 7.04 -4.33 14.61
N TYR A 105 8.35 -4.40 14.41
CA TYR A 105 9.36 -3.74 15.22
C TYR A 105 10.28 -2.94 14.32
N TYR A 106 10.76 -1.80 14.81
CA TYR A 106 11.77 -1.04 14.09
C TYR A 106 13.11 -1.76 14.17
N ALA A 107 13.82 -1.77 13.06
CA ALA A 107 15.19 -2.27 13.00
C ALA A 107 16.10 -1.27 13.71
N ASP A 108 16.89 -1.77 14.66
CA ASP A 108 17.96 -1.00 15.26
C ASP A 108 19.15 -0.94 14.30
N CYS A 109 19.38 0.23 13.70
CA CYS A 109 20.54 0.47 12.87
C CYS A 109 21.75 0.86 13.73
N ILE A 110 22.89 0.22 13.47
CA ILE A 110 24.15 0.61 14.10
C ILE A 110 24.54 1.99 13.58
N MET A 111 24.63 2.97 14.48
CA MET A 111 25.14 4.30 14.17
C MET A 111 26.66 4.24 14.03
N PHE A 112 27.18 4.65 12.87
CA PHE A 112 28.62 4.88 12.68
C PHE A 112 28.89 6.37 12.46
N ASN A 113 30.07 6.82 12.89
CA ASN A 113 30.49 8.21 12.70
C ASN A 113 30.64 8.50 11.21
N VAL A 114 29.87 9.48 10.73
CA VAL A 114 30.01 10.01 9.37
C VAL A 114 31.25 10.87 9.33
N THR A 115 32.15 10.58 8.40
CA THR A 115 33.36 11.39 8.18
C THR A 115 32.96 12.80 7.75
N GLU A 116 33.72 13.81 8.20
CA GLU A 116 33.43 15.20 7.86
C GLU A 116 33.35 15.40 6.33
N GLY A 117 32.27 16.03 5.88
CA GLY A 117 31.98 16.25 4.46
C GLY A 117 31.37 15.05 3.73
N CYS A 118 31.31 13.86 4.34
CA CYS A 118 30.63 12.69 3.79
C CYS A 118 29.16 12.62 4.24
N ARG A 119 28.40 11.70 3.64
CA ARG A 119 26.97 11.48 3.89
C ARG A 119 26.66 10.00 3.94
N LEU A 120 25.61 9.62 4.65
CA LEU A 120 25.10 8.26 4.64
C LEU A 120 24.56 7.90 3.25
N ASP A 121 24.83 6.68 2.80
CA ASP A 121 24.38 6.16 1.51
C ASP A 121 22.98 5.53 1.65
N GLU A 122 21.92 6.23 1.21
CA GLU A 122 20.54 5.79 1.40
C GLU A 122 20.02 5.00 0.18
N LYS A 123 20.08 3.66 0.18
CA LYS A 123 19.61 2.84 -0.96
C LYS A 123 18.13 2.46 -0.89
N LEU A 124 17.45 2.32 -2.05
CA LEU A 124 16.08 1.75 -2.10
C LEU A 124 16.08 0.32 -1.56
N GLY A 125 15.01 -0.03 -0.84
CA GLY A 125 14.87 -1.35 -0.20
C GLY A 125 15.82 -1.62 0.97
N GLU A 126 16.73 -0.70 1.30
CA GLU A 126 17.59 -0.80 2.48
C GLU A 126 17.11 0.15 3.59
N CYS A 127 16.98 -0.41 4.80
CA CYS A 127 16.70 0.34 6.01
C CYS A 127 17.95 1.03 6.56
N CYS A 128 18.96 0.21 6.89
CA CYS A 128 20.15 0.69 7.57
C CYS A 128 21.23 1.04 6.57
N TYR A 129 21.89 2.17 6.83
CA TYR A 129 23.07 2.55 6.09
C TYR A 129 24.18 1.54 6.36
N THR A 130 24.83 1.08 5.31
CA THR A 130 25.99 0.18 5.39
C THR A 130 27.28 0.88 4.96
N SER A 131 27.16 2.09 4.41
CA SER A 131 28.25 2.88 3.85
C SER A 131 27.97 4.38 3.93
N GLN A 132 29.01 5.17 3.63
CA GLN A 132 28.93 6.60 3.41
C GLN A 132 29.46 6.95 2.01
N VAL A 133 28.92 8.00 1.42
CA VAL A 133 29.39 8.63 0.18
C VAL A 133 30.14 9.90 0.54
N CYS A 134 31.32 10.09 -0.04
CA CYS A 134 32.16 11.27 0.18
C CYS A 134 32.32 12.07 -1.11
N PRO A 135 32.66 13.38 -1.04
CA PRO A 135 32.91 14.20 -2.21
C PRO A 135 34.02 13.63 -3.13
N PRO A 136 33.95 13.87 -4.45
CA PRO A 136 32.90 14.63 -5.14
C PRO A 136 31.62 13.80 -5.33
N PHE A 137 30.47 14.38 -4.99
CA PHE A 137 29.17 13.73 -5.17
C PHE A 137 28.75 13.75 -6.63
N GLN A 138 28.26 12.61 -7.14
CA GLN A 138 27.48 12.61 -8.36
C GLN A 138 26.11 13.22 -8.10
N THR A 139 25.46 13.68 -9.16
CA THR A 139 24.12 14.26 -9.05
C THR A 139 23.21 13.76 -10.14
N CYS A 140 21.98 13.48 -9.75
CA CYS A 140 20.91 13.15 -10.67
C CYS A 140 20.05 14.39 -10.91
N THR A 141 19.52 14.54 -12.12
CA THR A 141 18.57 15.62 -12.44
C THR A 141 17.29 15.02 -12.98
N ILE A 142 16.16 15.32 -12.34
CA ILE A 142 14.83 14.89 -12.78
C ILE A 142 13.85 16.03 -12.56
N ALA A 143 12.99 16.29 -13.54
CA ALA A 143 12.03 17.40 -13.52
C ALA A 143 12.66 18.77 -13.15
N LYS A 144 13.88 19.05 -13.65
CA LYS A 144 14.69 20.27 -13.34
C LYS A 144 15.12 20.41 -11.88
N GLN A 145 14.90 19.40 -11.05
CA GLN A 145 15.42 19.34 -9.68
C GLN A 145 16.68 18.48 -9.64
N ARG A 146 17.64 18.88 -8.80
CA ARG A 146 18.93 18.21 -8.66
C ARG A 146 18.98 17.49 -7.32
N PHE A 147 19.36 16.22 -7.36
CA PHE A 147 19.50 15.34 -6.22
C PHE A 147 20.94 14.84 -6.11
N LEU A 148 21.43 14.69 -4.89
CA LEU A 148 22.78 14.19 -4.63
C LEU A 148 22.79 12.66 -4.63
N GLU A 149 23.90 12.07 -5.04
CA GLU A 149 24.15 10.63 -4.91
C GLU A 149 23.90 10.17 -3.47
N GLY A 150 23.20 9.05 -3.33
CA GLY A 150 22.79 8.51 -2.04
C GLY A 150 21.44 9.04 -1.54
N GLN A 151 20.81 10.01 -2.20
CA GLN A 151 19.59 10.65 -1.69
C GLN A 151 18.30 9.95 -2.13
N LYS A 152 17.40 9.66 -1.18
CA LYS A 152 15.99 9.31 -1.45
C LYS A 152 15.11 10.56 -1.58
N PHE A 153 14.08 10.51 -2.43
CA PHE A 153 13.13 11.61 -2.61
C PHE A 153 11.78 11.13 -3.17
N ILE A 154 10.72 11.92 -3.02
CA ILE A 154 9.44 11.71 -3.71
C ILE A 154 9.54 12.30 -5.11
N HIS A 155 9.06 11.59 -6.13
CA HIS A 155 9.14 12.06 -7.50
C HIS A 155 8.41 13.42 -7.65
N PRO A 156 9.04 14.45 -8.23
CA PRO A 156 8.48 15.80 -8.23
C PRO A 156 7.13 15.95 -8.95
N THR A 157 6.86 15.10 -9.95
CA THR A 157 5.65 15.20 -10.79
C THR A 157 4.80 13.93 -10.80
N GLU A 158 5.32 12.81 -10.32
CA GLU A 158 4.62 11.53 -10.32
C GLU A 158 4.23 11.24 -8.88
N LYS A 159 2.97 11.47 -8.55
CA LYS A 159 2.48 11.24 -7.19
C LYS A 159 2.66 9.78 -6.84
N CYS A 160 2.97 9.53 -5.57
CA CYS A 160 3.12 8.17 -5.03
C CYS A 160 4.28 7.36 -5.61
N THR A 161 5.26 8.04 -6.21
CA THR A 161 6.50 7.42 -6.67
C THR A 161 7.65 7.87 -5.76
N LYS A 162 8.40 6.92 -5.23
CA LYS A 162 9.65 7.17 -4.51
C LYS A 162 10.81 6.94 -5.45
N CYS A 163 11.87 7.72 -5.27
CA CYS A 163 13.04 7.66 -6.10
C CYS A 163 14.32 7.73 -5.27
N TYR A 164 15.40 7.27 -5.89
CA TYR A 164 16.75 7.30 -5.35
C TYR A 164 17.72 7.75 -6.43
N CYS A 165 18.63 8.63 -6.04
CA CYS A 165 19.77 9.02 -6.87
C CYS A 165 20.96 8.10 -6.59
N GLY A 166 21.19 7.14 -7.47
CA GLY A 166 22.28 6.18 -7.39
C GLY A 166 23.43 6.47 -8.35
N LYS A 167 24.44 5.60 -8.27
CA LYS A 167 25.60 5.63 -9.16
C LYS A 167 25.36 4.79 -10.40
N GLY A 168 25.47 5.40 -11.57
CA GLY A 168 25.43 4.74 -12.87
C GLY A 168 26.80 4.34 -13.40
N GLU A 169 26.79 3.60 -14.51
CA GLU A 169 28.00 3.26 -15.25
C GLU A 169 28.73 4.52 -15.73
N GLY A 170 30.06 4.50 -15.68
CA GLY A 170 30.90 5.65 -16.06
C GLY A 170 30.87 6.83 -15.08
N GLY A 171 30.23 6.68 -13.91
CA GLY A 171 30.18 7.71 -12.88
C GLY A 171 29.08 8.75 -13.04
N ALA A 172 28.14 8.58 -13.98
CA ALA A 172 26.96 9.45 -14.06
C ALA A 172 25.94 9.10 -12.96
N GLY A 173 25.23 10.10 -12.42
CA GLY A 173 24.11 9.85 -11.52
C GLY A 173 22.90 9.26 -12.24
N VAL A 174 22.29 8.21 -11.70
CA VAL A 174 21.10 7.54 -12.26
C VAL A 174 19.95 7.62 -11.26
N VAL A 175 18.78 8.05 -11.75
CA VAL A 175 17.55 8.01 -10.95
C VAL A 175 16.90 6.65 -11.11
N ASN A 176 16.65 5.97 -10.00
CA ASN A 176 15.80 4.79 -9.94
C ASN A 176 14.54 5.15 -9.18
N CYS A 177 13.38 4.89 -9.77
CA CYS A 177 12.09 5.19 -9.16
C CYS A 177 11.24 3.93 -9.08
N GLU A 178 10.47 3.83 -8.01
CA GLU A 178 9.49 2.78 -7.80
C GLU A 178 8.19 3.37 -7.25
N ARG A 179 7.07 2.76 -7.66
CA ARG A 179 5.77 3.13 -7.13
C ARG A 179 5.72 2.66 -5.68
N GLN A 180 5.44 3.58 -4.76
CA GLN A 180 5.25 3.21 -3.36
C GLN A 180 3.97 2.38 -3.22
N TYR A 181 3.83 1.72 -2.08
CA TYR A 181 2.60 1.03 -1.69
C TYR A 181 2.21 1.42 -0.27
N CYS A 182 0.93 1.28 0.02
CA CYS A 182 0.41 1.54 1.36
C CYS A 182 0.69 0.38 2.30
N LEU A 183 1.16 0.69 3.50
CA LEU A 183 1.45 -0.30 4.55
C LEU A 183 0.22 -0.64 5.40
N ASP A 184 -0.97 -0.20 5.00
CA ASP A 184 -2.19 -0.39 5.79
C ASP A 184 -2.50 -1.85 6.10
N LEU A 185 -2.13 -2.80 5.23
CA LEU A 185 -2.27 -4.23 5.53
C LEU A 185 -1.35 -4.73 6.64
N LEU A 186 -0.27 -4.02 6.96
CA LEU A 186 0.58 -4.35 8.12
C LEU A 186 -0.05 -3.87 9.42
N PHE A 187 -0.70 -2.69 9.42
CA PHE A 187 -1.10 -2.01 10.65
C PHE A 187 -2.61 -2.00 10.92
N PHE A 188 -3.43 -2.12 9.88
CA PHE A 188 -4.87 -1.94 9.93
C PHE A 188 -5.64 -3.14 9.35
N GLN A 189 -5.03 -4.33 9.36
CA GLN A 189 -5.65 -5.55 8.81
C GLN A 189 -7.00 -5.85 9.48
N TYR A 190 -7.12 -5.57 10.79
CA TYR A 190 -8.36 -5.72 11.53
C TYR A 190 -9.47 -4.79 11.02
N GLU A 191 -9.18 -3.50 10.86
CA GLU A 191 -10.11 -2.50 10.34
C GLU A 191 -10.52 -2.80 8.90
N ILE A 192 -9.55 -3.22 8.06
CA ILE A 192 -9.81 -3.62 6.68
C ILE A 192 -10.73 -4.84 6.64
N MET A 193 -10.48 -5.86 7.48
CA MET A 193 -11.33 -7.04 7.60
C MET A 193 -12.77 -6.65 7.97
N ARG A 194 -12.93 -5.72 8.90
CA ARG A 194 -14.22 -5.18 9.36
C ARG A 194 -14.91 -4.25 8.38
N LYS A 195 -14.34 -4.06 7.19
CA LYS A 195 -14.87 -3.16 6.15
C LYS A 195 -15.01 -1.73 6.65
N CYS A 196 -14.03 -1.26 7.42
CA CYS A 196 -13.93 0.15 7.80
C CYS A 196 -13.58 1.00 6.56
N ALA A 197 -13.83 2.29 6.61
CA ALA A 197 -13.56 3.23 5.52
C ALA A 197 -12.20 3.93 5.72
N PRO A 198 -11.26 3.91 4.74
CA PRO A 198 -10.02 4.66 4.84
C PRO A 198 -10.26 6.17 4.97
N LEU A 199 -9.55 6.79 5.90
CA LEU A 199 -9.53 8.23 6.14
C LEU A 199 -8.33 8.86 5.41
N TYR A 200 -8.59 9.85 4.57
CA TYR A 200 -7.58 10.70 3.97
C TYR A 200 -7.71 12.11 4.57
N GLN A 201 -6.77 12.49 5.43
CA GLN A 201 -6.77 13.80 6.10
C GLN A 201 -6.38 14.96 5.18
N GLU A 202 -5.53 14.71 4.19
CA GLU A 202 -5.02 15.72 3.27
C GLU A 202 -5.41 15.40 1.82
N THR A 203 -5.39 16.39 0.93
CA THR A 203 -5.74 16.22 -0.49
C THR A 203 -4.66 15.50 -1.29
N ASP A 204 -3.40 15.59 -0.91
CA ASP A 204 -2.28 15.11 -1.72
C ASP A 204 -1.53 13.89 -1.17
N VAL A 205 -2.05 13.27 -0.11
CA VAL A 205 -1.54 11.99 0.39
C VAL A 205 -2.04 10.80 -0.42
N CYS A 206 -1.16 9.82 -0.61
CA CYS A 206 -1.44 8.59 -1.37
C CYS A 206 -2.12 7.51 -0.53
N CYS A 207 -1.71 7.39 0.73
CA CYS A 207 -2.20 6.36 1.64
C CYS A 207 -3.12 6.96 2.70
N PRO A 208 -4.07 6.17 3.23
CA PRO A 208 -4.89 6.57 4.35
C PRO A 208 -4.03 6.91 5.58
N SER A 209 -4.50 7.84 6.39
CA SER A 209 -3.91 8.16 7.70
C SER A 209 -4.58 7.39 8.84
N GLY A 210 -5.62 6.62 8.54
CA GLY A 210 -6.41 5.85 9.50
C GLY A 210 -7.66 5.27 8.86
N TRP A 211 -8.49 4.63 9.67
CA TRP A 211 -9.70 3.94 9.23
C TRP A 211 -10.87 4.28 10.17
N ILE A 212 -12.04 4.51 9.59
CA ILE A 212 -13.30 4.84 10.30
C ILE A 212 -14.17 3.61 10.31
N CYS A 213 -14.62 3.18 11.48
CA CYS A 213 -15.36 1.93 11.63
C CYS A 213 -16.83 2.20 11.99
N PRO A 214 -17.75 1.24 11.77
CA PRO A 214 -19.17 1.42 12.04
C PRO A 214 -19.54 1.72 13.50
N GLU A 215 -18.61 1.52 14.44
CA GLU A 215 -18.78 1.82 15.87
C GLU A 215 -18.60 3.31 16.19
N ASP A 216 -18.08 4.10 15.24
CA ASP A 216 -18.03 5.55 15.37
C ASP A 216 -19.45 6.14 15.32
N ASN A 217 -19.66 7.38 15.78
CA ASN A 217 -20.97 8.03 15.71
C ASN A 217 -21.28 8.40 14.25
N ILE A 218 -21.98 7.49 13.54
CA ILE A 218 -22.28 7.56 12.10
C ILE A 218 -23.71 8.03 11.86
N THR A 219 -23.85 8.99 10.94
CA THR A 219 -25.15 9.47 10.44
C THR A 219 -25.19 9.37 8.92
N PHE A 220 -26.08 8.55 8.36
CA PHE A 220 -26.26 8.41 6.92
C PHE A 220 -27.09 9.57 6.35
N GLU A 221 -26.70 10.09 5.18
CA GLU A 221 -27.46 11.12 4.47
C GLU A 221 -28.52 10.45 3.59
N GLU A 222 -29.76 10.38 4.09
CA GLU A 222 -30.96 9.76 3.46
C GLU A 222 -30.79 8.30 2.99
N GLU A 223 -31.89 7.53 2.96
CA GLU A 223 -31.86 6.21 2.35
C GLU A 223 -31.82 6.36 0.84
N HIS A 224 -30.65 6.13 0.25
CA HIS A 224 -30.58 5.91 -1.18
C HIS A 224 -31.16 4.53 -1.48
N ASN A 225 -32.16 4.45 -2.36
CA ASN A 225 -32.61 3.17 -2.89
C ASN A 225 -31.38 2.39 -3.36
N THR A 226 -31.30 1.11 -2.98
CA THR A 226 -30.26 0.21 -3.46
C THR A 226 -30.40 0.10 -4.97
N GLY A 227 -29.64 0.92 -5.70
CA GLY A 227 -29.52 0.85 -7.16
C GLY A 227 -28.81 -0.45 -7.54
N PRO A 228 -28.66 -0.78 -8.83
CA PRO A 228 -27.91 -1.97 -9.23
C PRO A 228 -26.43 -1.85 -8.80
N ALA A 229 -25.80 -3.00 -8.52
CA ALA A 229 -24.36 -3.13 -8.22
C ALA A 229 -23.50 -2.32 -9.23
N PRO A 230 -22.32 -1.81 -8.82
CA PRO A 230 -21.54 -2.20 -7.64
C PRO A 230 -21.75 -1.33 -6.38
N TYR A 231 -21.49 -1.92 -5.20
CA TYR A 231 -21.68 -1.29 -3.88
C TYR A 231 -20.39 -1.26 -3.07
N CYS A 232 -20.26 -0.27 -2.19
CA CYS A 232 -19.27 -0.33 -1.12
C CYS A 232 -19.84 -1.05 0.10
N THR A 233 -19.00 -1.73 0.85
CA THR A 233 -19.33 -2.30 2.15
C THR A 233 -18.75 -1.43 3.27
N PHE A 234 -19.56 -1.09 4.25
CA PHE A 234 -19.14 -0.41 5.47
C PHE A 234 -19.69 -1.16 6.69
N GLY A 235 -18.84 -1.98 7.31
CA GLY A 235 -19.31 -3.03 8.23
C GLY A 235 -20.30 -3.97 7.55
N THR A 236 -21.52 -4.03 8.07
CA THR A 236 -22.64 -4.81 7.52
C THR A 236 -23.51 -4.02 6.55
N LYS A 237 -23.26 -2.72 6.36
CA LYS A 237 -24.05 -1.86 5.47
C LYS A 237 -23.53 -1.92 4.04
N LEU A 238 -24.45 -2.04 3.08
CA LEU A 238 -24.20 -1.85 1.67
C LEU A 238 -24.52 -0.42 1.29
N LEU A 239 -23.58 0.24 0.63
CA LEU A 239 -23.70 1.63 0.21
C LEU A 239 -23.71 1.69 -1.32
N SER A 240 -24.77 2.28 -1.88
CA SER A 240 -24.82 2.61 -3.30
C SER A 240 -23.71 3.59 -3.66
N LYS A 241 -23.19 3.51 -4.88
CA LYS A 241 -22.22 4.48 -5.38
C LYS A 241 -22.79 5.91 -5.27
N GLY A 242 -22.01 6.82 -4.71
CA GLY A 242 -22.40 8.20 -4.40
C GLY A 242 -23.13 8.39 -3.06
N GLN A 243 -23.52 7.31 -2.37
CA GLN A 243 -24.15 7.42 -1.06
C GLN A 243 -23.15 7.94 -0.02
N LYS A 244 -23.62 8.89 0.79
CA LYS A 244 -22.81 9.62 1.77
C LYS A 244 -23.24 9.32 3.21
N PHE A 245 -22.28 9.46 4.10
CA PHE A 245 -22.52 9.47 5.54
C PHE A 245 -21.53 10.39 6.22
N ARG A 246 -21.87 10.81 7.43
CA ARG A 246 -21.02 11.60 8.31
C ARG A 246 -20.57 10.75 9.48
N SER A 247 -19.35 11.00 9.92
CA SER A 247 -18.84 10.46 11.17
C SER A 247 -18.41 11.62 12.06
N SER A 248 -18.84 11.63 13.31
CA SER A 248 -18.36 12.56 14.32
C SER A 248 -17.68 11.77 15.42
N GLY A 249 -16.35 11.78 15.50
CA GLY A 249 -15.66 10.89 16.42
C GLY A 249 -14.27 11.37 16.80
N LYS A 250 -13.39 10.41 17.12
CA LYS A 250 -11.98 10.63 17.49
C LYS A 250 -11.24 11.56 16.51
N TRP A 251 -11.62 11.50 15.24
CA TRP A 251 -10.98 12.23 14.14
C TRP A 251 -11.69 13.54 13.77
N GLY A 252 -12.67 13.96 14.58
CA GLY A 252 -13.51 15.14 14.32
C GLY A 252 -14.68 14.84 13.40
N ASN A 253 -15.19 15.87 12.73
CA ASN A 253 -16.28 15.75 11.76
C ASN A 253 -15.73 15.34 10.40
N LEU A 254 -16.21 14.21 9.90
CA LEU A 254 -15.79 13.61 8.64
C LEU A 254 -16.97 13.47 7.69
N SER A 255 -16.69 13.62 6.40
CA SER A 255 -17.59 13.27 5.31
C SER A 255 -17.06 12.04 4.61
N CYS A 256 -17.92 11.04 4.47
CA CYS A 256 -17.59 9.76 3.85
C CYS A 256 -18.55 9.47 2.69
N GLU A 257 -18.05 8.78 1.66
CA GLU A 257 -18.79 8.51 0.43
C GLU A 257 -18.34 7.19 -0.19
N CYS A 258 -19.28 6.45 -0.78
CA CYS A 258 -18.97 5.32 -1.65
C CYS A 258 -18.61 5.80 -3.07
N VAL A 259 -17.32 6.02 -3.34
CA VAL A 259 -16.87 6.51 -4.66
C VAL A 259 -16.43 5.35 -5.57
N LEU A 260 -15.67 4.40 -5.02
CA LEU A 260 -15.09 3.27 -5.76
C LEU A 260 -15.06 2.02 -4.86
N PRO A 261 -15.97 1.07 -5.08
CA PRO A 261 -16.03 -0.20 -4.34
C PRO A 261 -14.69 -0.97 -4.31
N PRO A 262 -14.42 -1.75 -3.24
CA PRO A 262 -15.37 -2.22 -2.22
C PRO A 262 -15.50 -1.35 -0.97
N TYR A 263 -14.61 -0.39 -0.70
CA TYR A 263 -14.68 0.46 0.50
C TYR A 263 -15.26 1.84 0.20
N ALA A 264 -16.01 2.39 1.15
CA ALA A 264 -16.24 3.83 1.18
C ALA A 264 -14.96 4.56 1.61
N SER A 265 -14.81 5.85 1.30
CA SER A 265 -13.68 6.66 1.76
C SER A 265 -14.15 7.87 2.55
N CYS A 266 -13.37 8.27 3.55
CA CYS A 266 -13.64 9.42 4.39
C CYS A 266 -12.59 10.53 4.22
N LYS A 267 -13.01 11.77 4.43
CA LYS A 267 -12.16 12.96 4.52
C LYS A 267 -12.66 13.91 5.59
N LYS A 268 -11.79 14.77 6.10
CA LYS A 268 -12.17 15.82 7.04
C LYS A 268 -13.05 16.87 6.36
N ILE A 269 -14.03 17.39 7.09
CA ILE A 269 -14.88 18.53 6.67
C ILE A 269 -14.19 19.84 7.02
#